data_AF-A0A7X9GKL6-F1
#
_entry.id   AF-A0A7X9GKL6-F1
#
_cell.length_a   1.000
_cell.length_b   1.000
_cell.length_c   1.000
_cell.angle_alpha   90.00
_cell.angle_beta   90.00
_cell.angle_gamma   90.00
#
_symmetry.space_group_name_H-M   'P 1'
#
loop_
_entity.id
_entity.type
_entity.pdbx_description
1 polymer ?
#
loop_
_entity_poly.entity_id
_entity_poly.type
_entity_poly.pdbx_seq_one_letter_code
_entity_poly.pdbx_strand_id
1 'polypeptide(L)'
;MLRVIVVGVVMLTMVFCGLTEVIASTSLVESDLSDGYLAAGYDNSAFIAVGTNGRADIISLNGEQKLLPLPTTEDLFDVCSDGIVTLICGSNGTMLHSSNRTPFEQSNINTDLDLFSIASSNGLYVVGSEKGKIFTSQDGIDWIPTQLSTENDIISVAANEQYFMAITKETDIFIRFRRQNWTHSNFNKTYEGFYKPQTFSMIVNMGPTFFVVGQLVDNSGGPLIMYTEQGEVWIPMNLLMINGEALDLSFSLDIKSLGYDSLGILAACDQGRLLRFSECVTCHKLYQITDQELTDITYGNGKLLVVGKNFYYDLITSETVGYQIQAEQVLKDLENGAIIIDVRTAEERFSAGYISESIHIPLSEIIDRLPEIVPDTQTELIFYCSKGGRAQRALEIALALGYELVYNLGGLTDWSYNVETSEGF
;
A
#
# COMPACT_ATOMS: atom_id res chain seq x y z
N MET A 1 -80.24 -24.46 -4.42
CA MET A 1 -79.60 -24.50 -3.09
C MET A 1 -78.66 -23.30 -3.02
N LEU A 2 -78.98 -22.27 -2.21
CA LEU A 2 -78.19 -21.04 -2.12
C LEU A 2 -78.34 -20.46 -0.71
N ARG A 3 -77.25 -20.01 -0.07
CA ARG A 3 -77.22 -19.25 1.19
C ARG A 3 -76.01 -18.31 1.16
N VAL A 4 -76.21 -17.08 1.61
CA VAL A 4 -75.26 -15.96 1.47
C VAL A 4 -75.52 -14.98 2.63
N ILE A 5 -74.45 -14.53 3.34
CA ILE A 5 -74.39 -13.32 4.23
C ILE A 5 -75.26 -13.39 5.52
N VAL A 6 -74.89 -12.96 6.76
CA VAL A 6 -73.69 -12.51 7.53
C VAL A 6 -73.98 -12.83 9.04
N VAL A 7 -73.22 -12.52 10.10
CA VAL A 7 -72.03 -11.68 10.41
C VAL A 7 -71.23 -12.32 11.57
N GLY A 8 -70.01 -11.87 11.87
CA GLY A 8 -69.44 -11.97 13.23
C GLY A 8 -67.90 -11.92 13.31
N VAL A 9 -67.34 -10.83 13.86
CA VAL A 9 -65.92 -10.74 14.24
C VAL A 9 -65.79 -10.92 15.75
N VAL A 10 -64.85 -11.75 16.20
CA VAL A 10 -64.35 -11.78 17.58
C VAL A 10 -62.82 -11.81 17.54
N MET A 11 -62.20 -10.87 18.25
CA MET A 11 -60.76 -10.79 18.43
C MET A 11 -60.37 -11.66 19.63
N LEU A 12 -59.37 -12.54 19.48
CA LEU A 12 -58.91 -13.41 20.57
C LEU A 12 -57.41 -13.26 20.76
N THR A 13 -56.99 -12.90 21.97
CA THR A 13 -55.59 -12.88 22.38
C THR A 13 -55.10 -14.28 22.74
N MET A 14 -53.84 -14.58 22.42
CA MET A 14 -53.12 -15.74 22.94
C MET A 14 -51.79 -15.31 23.54
N VAL A 15 -51.41 -15.96 24.65
CA VAL A 15 -50.14 -15.79 25.35
C VAL A 15 -49.56 -17.19 25.58
N PHE A 16 -48.47 -17.51 24.88
CA PHE A 16 -47.52 -18.64 25.05
C PHE A 16 -46.52 -18.54 23.88
N CYS A 17 -45.27 -19.01 23.95
CA CYS A 17 -44.44 -19.44 25.08
C CYS A 17 -42.98 -19.02 24.76
N GLY A 18 -42.07 -19.07 25.73
CA GLY A 18 -40.68 -18.66 25.52
C GLY A 18 -39.89 -19.62 24.62
N LEU A 19 -39.22 -19.07 23.62
CA LEU A 19 -38.01 -19.62 23.01
C LEU A 19 -36.97 -18.50 22.97
N THR A 20 -35.73 -18.81 23.37
CA THR A 20 -34.63 -17.85 23.30
C THR A 20 -34.24 -17.65 21.84
N GLU A 21 -34.45 -16.46 21.30
CA GLU A 21 -33.82 -16.08 20.03
C GLU A 21 -32.31 -16.07 20.24
N VAL A 22 -31.64 -17.08 19.69
CA VAL A 22 -30.19 -17.04 19.50
C VAL A 22 -29.93 -15.93 18.50
N ILE A 23 -29.42 -14.80 18.98
CA ILE A 23 -28.83 -13.78 18.12
C ILE A 23 -27.65 -14.46 17.44
N ALA A 24 -27.86 -14.89 16.19
CA ALA A 24 -26.81 -15.37 15.33
C ALA A 24 -25.89 -14.18 15.05
N SER A 25 -24.80 -14.08 15.81
CA SER A 25 -23.71 -13.16 15.52
C SER A 25 -23.16 -13.52 14.14
N THR A 26 -23.49 -12.72 13.14
CA THR A 26 -22.86 -12.77 11.82
C THR A 26 -21.37 -12.47 12.04
N SER A 27 -20.56 -13.52 12.02
CA SER A 27 -19.11 -13.45 12.17
C SER A 27 -18.54 -12.51 11.11
N LEU A 28 -17.64 -11.64 11.53
CA LEU A 28 -16.94 -10.72 10.65
C LEU A 28 -16.00 -11.49 9.69
N VAL A 29 -15.63 -10.82 8.60
CA VAL A 29 -14.61 -11.24 7.63
C VAL A 29 -14.96 -12.52 6.84
N GLU A 30 -15.66 -12.34 5.70
CA GLU A 30 -15.34 -13.18 4.55
C GLU A 30 -13.94 -12.81 4.07
N SER A 31 -13.06 -13.80 3.94
CA SER A 31 -11.64 -13.61 3.68
C SER A 31 -11.35 -13.33 2.21
N ASP A 32 -11.03 -12.08 1.87
CA ASP A 32 -10.49 -11.68 0.56
C ASP A 32 -8.99 -12.06 0.41
N LEU A 33 -8.66 -13.27 0.89
CA LEU A 33 -7.34 -13.91 0.87
C LEU A 33 -7.05 -14.49 -0.51
N SER A 34 -6.87 -13.60 -1.48
CA SER A 34 -6.10 -13.89 -2.68
C SER A 34 -4.61 -13.93 -2.33
N ASP A 35 -3.90 -14.98 -2.72
CA ASP A 35 -2.45 -15.09 -2.51
C ASP A 35 -1.70 -13.83 -2.98
N GLY A 36 -0.63 -13.44 -2.29
CA GLY A 36 0.20 -12.31 -2.68
C GLY A 36 1.28 -11.94 -1.68
N TYR A 37 1.99 -10.85 -1.95
CA TYR A 37 2.86 -10.22 -0.97
C TYR A 37 2.03 -9.37 -0.01
N LEU A 38 2.46 -9.32 1.25
CA LEU A 38 1.83 -8.54 2.31
C LEU A 38 2.73 -7.38 2.77
N ALA A 39 4.05 -7.56 2.73
CA ALA A 39 5.04 -6.54 3.08
C ALA A 39 6.34 -6.68 2.26
N ALA A 40 7.16 -5.63 2.25
CA ALA A 40 8.50 -5.63 1.68
C ALA A 40 9.48 -4.70 2.43
N GLY A 41 10.74 -5.13 2.51
CA GLY A 41 11.82 -4.45 3.22
C GLY A 41 13.06 -4.26 2.35
N TYR A 42 13.87 -3.23 2.64
CA TYR A 42 15.13 -2.96 1.96
C TYR A 42 16.31 -3.24 2.90
N ASP A 43 17.24 -4.10 2.47
CA ASP A 43 18.30 -4.67 3.32
C ASP A 43 19.71 -4.17 2.95
N ASN A 44 19.78 -2.93 2.48
CA ASN A 44 20.98 -2.23 2.00
C ASN A 44 21.62 -2.76 0.71
N SER A 45 21.09 -3.79 0.04
CA SER A 45 21.49 -4.08 -1.37
C SER A 45 20.43 -4.69 -2.27
N ALA A 46 19.31 -5.17 -1.73
CA ALA A 46 18.14 -5.59 -2.50
C ALA A 46 16.87 -5.32 -1.68
N PHE A 47 15.73 -5.56 -2.30
CA PHE A 47 14.47 -5.67 -1.57
C PHE A 47 14.17 -7.14 -1.27
N ILE A 48 13.44 -7.38 -0.18
CA ILE A 48 12.83 -8.67 0.14
C ILE A 48 11.33 -8.43 0.23
N ALA A 49 10.55 -9.13 -0.59
CA ALA A 49 9.09 -9.15 -0.51
C ALA A 49 8.64 -10.46 0.15
N VAL A 50 7.69 -10.37 1.08
CA VAL A 50 7.15 -11.51 1.86
C VAL A 50 5.63 -11.54 1.78
N GLY A 51 5.02 -12.70 1.96
CA GLY A 51 3.57 -12.81 2.01
C GLY A 51 3.03 -14.22 2.23
N THR A 52 1.90 -14.51 1.58
CA THR A 52 1.08 -15.70 1.85
C THR A 52 1.79 -17.02 1.53
N ASN A 53 1.38 -18.10 2.22
CA ASN A 53 1.83 -19.48 2.02
C ASN A 53 3.36 -19.68 2.17
N GLY A 54 4.02 -18.91 3.05
CA GLY A 54 5.47 -18.94 3.28
C GLY A 54 6.33 -18.39 2.14
N ARG A 55 5.72 -17.74 1.14
CA ARG A 55 6.47 -17.22 -0.02
C ARG A 55 7.20 -15.92 0.32
N ALA A 56 8.50 -15.92 0.01
CA ALA A 56 9.31 -14.71 -0.07
C ALA A 56 10.18 -14.71 -1.34
N ASP A 57 10.52 -13.52 -1.83
CA ASP A 57 11.35 -13.30 -3.00
C ASP A 57 12.34 -12.14 -2.73
N ILE A 58 13.60 -12.31 -3.14
CA ILE A 58 14.57 -11.21 -3.25
C ILE A 58 14.35 -10.52 -4.59
N ILE A 59 14.24 -9.19 -4.58
CA ILE A 59 14.08 -8.36 -5.78
C ILE A 59 15.28 -7.41 -5.86
N SER A 60 16.11 -7.65 -6.88
CA SER A 60 17.34 -6.89 -7.15
C SER A 60 17.05 -5.45 -7.58
N LEU A 61 18.02 -4.54 -7.41
CA LEU A 61 17.95 -3.14 -7.87
C LEU A 61 17.82 -2.97 -9.40
N ASN A 62 17.99 -4.05 -10.18
CA ASN A 62 17.71 -4.10 -11.62
C ASN A 62 16.37 -4.77 -11.98
N GLY A 63 15.55 -5.13 -10.99
CA GLY A 63 14.25 -5.79 -11.19
C GLY A 63 14.29 -7.31 -11.25
N GLU A 64 15.46 -7.96 -11.19
CA GLU A 64 15.53 -9.43 -11.14
C GLU A 64 14.93 -9.98 -9.83
N GLN A 65 13.88 -10.78 -9.97
CA GLN A 65 13.23 -11.54 -8.88
C GLN A 65 13.89 -12.91 -8.71
N LYS A 66 14.07 -13.34 -7.46
CA LYS A 66 14.56 -14.67 -7.11
C LYS A 66 13.92 -15.18 -5.81
N LEU A 67 13.32 -16.38 -5.90
CA LEU A 67 12.72 -17.07 -4.76
C LEU A 67 13.70 -17.21 -3.58
N LEU A 68 13.24 -16.79 -2.40
CA LEU A 68 13.95 -16.89 -1.13
C LEU A 68 13.42 -18.12 -0.36
N PRO A 69 14.17 -19.23 -0.25
CA PRO A 69 13.71 -20.42 0.44
C PRO A 69 13.68 -20.20 1.97
N LEU A 70 12.48 -20.26 2.55
CA LEU A 70 12.24 -20.13 3.99
C LEU A 70 11.81 -21.49 4.60
N PRO A 71 12.05 -21.74 5.90
CA PRO A 71 11.71 -23.00 6.56
C PRO A 71 10.25 -23.08 7.04
N THR A 72 9.31 -22.41 6.36
CA THR A 72 7.89 -22.33 6.76
C THR A 72 6.94 -22.31 5.55
N THR A 73 5.66 -22.56 5.79
CA THR A 73 4.54 -22.36 4.84
C THR A 73 3.45 -21.44 5.41
N GLU A 74 3.71 -20.83 6.57
CA GLU A 74 2.84 -19.86 7.26
C GLU A 74 2.82 -18.51 6.53
N ASP A 75 1.79 -17.69 6.73
CA ASP A 75 1.70 -16.36 6.11
C ASP A 75 2.70 -15.39 6.76
N LEU A 76 3.38 -14.59 5.94
CA LEU A 76 4.44 -13.68 6.37
C LEU A 76 3.96 -12.24 6.28
N PHE A 77 3.91 -11.54 7.43
CA PHE A 77 3.24 -10.26 7.58
C PHE A 77 4.16 -9.04 7.48
N ASP A 78 5.42 -9.13 7.91
CA ASP A 78 6.37 -8.01 7.91
C ASP A 78 7.83 -8.50 7.83
N VAL A 79 8.74 -7.64 7.35
CA VAL A 79 10.17 -7.90 7.14
C VAL A 79 11.02 -6.67 7.45
N CYS A 80 11.91 -6.78 8.43
CA CYS A 80 12.81 -5.71 8.86
C CYS A 80 14.29 -6.12 8.73
N SER A 81 15.16 -5.18 8.40
CA SER A 81 16.62 -5.37 8.47
C SER A 81 17.32 -4.15 9.04
N ASP A 82 18.35 -4.37 9.86
CA ASP A 82 19.29 -3.34 10.31
C ASP A 82 20.57 -3.27 9.45
N GLY A 83 20.64 -4.10 8.38
CA GLY A 83 21.83 -4.27 7.54
C GLY A 83 22.83 -5.31 8.05
N ILE A 84 22.63 -5.90 9.23
CA ILE A 84 23.43 -6.99 9.80
C ILE A 84 22.57 -8.26 9.95
N VAL A 85 21.33 -8.10 10.41
CA VAL A 85 20.31 -9.15 10.52
C VAL A 85 19.11 -8.76 9.66
N THR A 86 18.51 -9.74 9.00
CA THR A 86 17.17 -9.64 8.41
C THR A 86 16.23 -10.53 9.22
N LEU A 87 15.05 -10.01 9.55
CA LEU A 87 14.03 -10.67 10.35
C LEU A 87 12.70 -10.64 9.59
N ILE A 88 11.98 -11.75 9.60
CA ILE A 88 10.65 -11.90 8.98
C ILE A 88 9.70 -12.45 10.03
N CYS A 89 8.52 -11.85 10.18
CA CYS A 89 7.48 -12.31 11.11
C CYS A 89 6.17 -12.66 10.39
N GLY A 90 5.35 -13.51 11.01
CA GLY A 90 4.16 -14.08 10.36
C GLY A 90 3.20 -14.79 11.33
N SER A 91 2.31 -15.63 10.77
CA SER A 91 1.33 -16.39 11.55
C SER A 91 1.96 -17.48 12.42
N ASN A 92 1.22 -17.93 13.44
CA ASN A 92 1.51 -19.15 14.21
C ASN A 92 2.91 -19.14 14.87
N GLY A 93 3.36 -17.97 15.36
CA GLY A 93 4.69 -17.80 15.97
C GLY A 93 5.87 -17.80 15.00
N THR A 94 5.64 -17.69 13.69
CA THR A 94 6.69 -17.61 12.66
C THR A 94 7.57 -16.39 12.87
N MET A 95 8.83 -16.62 13.25
CA MET A 95 9.85 -15.59 13.45
C MET A 95 11.16 -16.12 12.90
N LEU A 96 11.58 -15.61 11.76
CA LEU A 96 12.75 -16.10 11.03
C LEU A 96 13.86 -15.05 11.06
N HIS A 97 15.11 -15.49 11.23
CA HIS A 97 16.29 -14.63 11.17
C HIS A 97 17.33 -15.12 10.15
N SER A 98 18.10 -14.17 9.61
CA SER A 98 19.31 -14.46 8.82
C SER A 98 20.30 -13.30 8.88
N SER A 99 21.58 -13.58 9.11
CA SER A 99 22.66 -12.58 9.03
C SER A 99 23.33 -12.49 7.65
N ASN A 100 22.84 -13.27 6.68
CA ASN A 100 23.44 -13.37 5.34
C ASN A 100 22.40 -13.66 4.23
N ARG A 101 21.12 -13.41 4.50
CA ARG A 101 19.93 -13.70 3.66
C ARG A 101 19.63 -15.18 3.41
N THR A 102 20.62 -16.08 3.42
CA THR A 102 20.39 -17.52 3.24
C THR A 102 21.43 -18.38 3.98
N PRO A 103 21.02 -19.36 4.80
CA PRO A 103 19.64 -19.75 5.12
C PRO A 103 18.93 -18.71 6.02
N PHE A 104 17.61 -18.87 6.16
CA PHE A 104 16.85 -18.34 7.29
C PHE A 104 16.58 -19.46 8.30
N GLU A 105 16.63 -19.14 9.58
CA GLU A 105 16.38 -20.07 10.69
C GLU A 105 15.30 -19.52 11.62
N GLN A 106 14.48 -20.40 12.22
CA GLN A 106 13.44 -20.00 13.17
C GLN A 106 14.06 -19.58 14.51
N SER A 107 13.63 -18.44 15.04
CA SER A 107 14.08 -17.87 16.30
C SER A 107 13.30 -18.41 17.51
N ASN A 108 13.92 -18.32 18.70
CA ASN A 108 13.43 -18.86 19.97
C ASN A 108 12.33 -17.99 20.62
N ILE A 109 11.26 -17.70 19.88
CA ILE A 109 10.16 -16.84 20.35
C ILE A 109 9.14 -17.54 21.25
N ASN A 110 9.05 -18.87 21.18
CA ASN A 110 8.27 -19.71 22.10
C ASN A 110 6.80 -19.28 22.26
N THR A 111 6.13 -18.95 21.16
CA THR A 111 4.71 -18.54 21.13
C THR A 111 4.00 -19.17 19.93
N ASP A 112 2.68 -19.26 20.01
CA ASP A 112 1.73 -19.74 18.98
C ASP A 112 0.83 -18.59 18.44
N LEU A 113 1.23 -17.35 18.71
CA LEU A 113 0.49 -16.13 18.36
C LEU A 113 0.98 -15.57 17.02
N ASP A 114 0.09 -14.90 16.31
CA ASP A 114 0.42 -14.16 15.09
C ASP A 114 1.27 -12.92 15.42
N LEU A 115 2.27 -12.66 14.58
CA LEU A 115 3.29 -11.63 14.75
C LEU A 115 3.19 -10.62 13.60
N PHE A 116 2.45 -9.54 13.81
CA PHE A 116 1.94 -8.68 12.74
C PHE A 116 2.96 -7.72 12.14
N SER A 117 3.91 -7.22 12.94
CA SER A 117 4.86 -6.20 12.49
C SER A 117 6.14 -6.17 13.33
N ILE A 118 7.25 -5.74 12.74
CA ILE A 118 8.58 -5.73 13.35
C ILE A 118 9.38 -4.46 13.05
N ALA A 119 9.91 -3.82 14.10
CA ALA A 119 10.76 -2.64 14.00
C ALA A 119 12.11 -2.85 14.69
N SER A 120 13.16 -2.26 14.14
CA SER A 120 14.52 -2.26 14.69
C SER A 120 15.03 -0.84 14.96
N SER A 121 15.82 -0.67 16.03
CA SER A 121 16.60 0.55 16.28
C SER A 121 17.71 0.27 17.29
N ASN A 122 18.93 0.73 16.99
CA ASN A 122 20.10 0.68 17.89
C ASN A 122 20.40 -0.74 18.47
N GLY A 123 20.26 -1.80 17.66
CA GLY A 123 20.48 -3.18 18.10
C GLY A 123 19.41 -3.70 19.08
N LEU A 124 18.20 -3.13 19.02
CA LEU A 124 17.01 -3.69 19.65
C LEU A 124 15.94 -3.92 18.59
N TYR A 125 15.34 -5.10 18.62
CA TYR A 125 14.20 -5.49 17.81
C TYR A 125 12.94 -5.53 18.69
N VAL A 126 11.81 -5.07 18.15
CA VAL A 126 10.49 -5.12 18.80
C VAL A 126 9.47 -5.63 17.78
N VAL A 127 8.64 -6.58 18.20
CA VAL A 127 7.60 -7.24 17.39
C VAL A 127 6.24 -7.02 18.04
N GLY A 128 5.26 -6.59 17.25
CA GLY A 128 3.84 -6.54 17.61
C GLY A 128 3.17 -7.91 17.39
N SER A 129 2.25 -8.29 18.28
CA SER A 129 1.55 -9.57 18.22
C SER A 129 0.14 -9.49 18.83
N GLU A 130 -0.60 -10.59 18.76
CA GLU A 130 -1.94 -10.71 19.36
C GLU A 130 -1.98 -10.39 20.87
N LYS A 131 -3.19 -10.08 21.36
CA LYS A 131 -3.58 -10.11 22.78
C LYS A 131 -2.70 -9.21 23.65
N GLY A 132 -2.39 -8.01 23.16
CA GLY A 132 -1.61 -6.99 23.87
C GLY A 132 -0.13 -7.31 24.10
N LYS A 133 0.40 -8.37 23.48
CA LYS A 133 1.80 -8.76 23.64
C LYS A 133 2.71 -8.08 22.63
N ILE A 134 3.93 -7.82 23.07
CA ILE A 134 5.08 -7.58 22.22
C ILE A 134 6.21 -8.55 22.59
N PHE A 135 7.12 -8.77 21.65
CA PHE A 135 8.36 -9.50 21.88
C PHE A 135 9.55 -8.59 21.60
N THR A 136 10.64 -8.74 22.36
CA THR A 136 11.85 -7.93 22.21
C THR A 136 13.12 -8.77 22.18
N SER A 137 14.09 -8.41 21.34
CA SER A 137 15.38 -9.13 21.20
C SER A 137 16.53 -8.15 20.94
N GLN A 138 17.77 -8.58 21.19
CA GLN A 138 19.01 -7.83 20.88
C GLN A 138 19.90 -8.53 19.84
N ASP A 139 19.54 -9.76 19.44
CA ASP A 139 20.27 -10.57 18.46
C ASP A 139 19.36 -11.10 17.32
N GLY A 140 18.04 -11.03 17.48
CA GLY A 140 17.05 -11.57 16.55
C GLY A 140 16.75 -13.06 16.76
N ILE A 141 17.48 -13.71 17.66
CA ILE A 141 17.44 -15.16 17.90
C ILE A 141 16.66 -15.47 19.18
N ASP A 142 17.03 -14.86 20.30
CA ASP A 142 16.36 -15.05 21.59
C ASP A 142 15.42 -13.87 21.87
N TRP A 143 14.15 -14.17 22.17
CA TRP A 143 13.08 -13.16 22.30
C TRP A 143 12.42 -13.21 23.68
N ILE A 144 12.19 -12.02 24.24
CA ILE A 144 11.59 -11.83 25.55
C ILE A 144 10.18 -11.23 25.39
N PRO A 145 9.11 -11.94 25.79
CA PRO A 145 7.74 -11.42 25.75
C PRO A 145 7.52 -10.32 26.79
N THR A 146 6.61 -9.40 26.50
CA THR A 146 6.11 -8.38 27.44
C THR A 146 4.64 -8.10 27.14
N GLN A 147 3.81 -8.17 28.18
CA GLN A 147 2.40 -7.76 28.12
C GLN A 147 2.32 -6.23 28.27
N LEU A 148 1.62 -5.56 27.35
CA LEU A 148 1.29 -4.14 27.46
C LEU A 148 -0.03 -3.94 28.22
N SER A 149 -0.40 -2.71 28.53
CA SER A 149 -1.63 -2.38 29.28
C SER A 149 -2.91 -2.43 28.44
N THR A 150 -3.03 -3.44 27.59
CA THR A 150 -4.22 -3.75 26.77
C THR A 150 -4.30 -5.26 26.52
N GLU A 151 -5.47 -5.72 26.08
CA GLU A 151 -5.69 -7.06 25.52
C GLU A 151 -5.94 -7.00 24.00
N ASN A 152 -5.91 -5.79 23.40
CA ASN A 152 -6.05 -5.55 21.96
C ASN A 152 -4.77 -5.93 21.20
N ASP A 153 -4.90 -6.31 19.93
CA ASP A 153 -3.77 -6.76 19.11
C ASP A 153 -2.82 -5.62 18.73
N ILE A 154 -1.51 -5.85 18.85
CA ILE A 154 -0.48 -4.86 18.52
C ILE A 154 -0.16 -4.94 17.02
N ILE A 155 -1.03 -4.35 16.21
CA ILE A 155 -1.07 -4.52 14.75
C ILE A 155 0.15 -3.96 13.99
N SER A 156 0.83 -2.97 14.54
CA SER A 156 1.92 -2.28 13.85
C SER A 156 2.90 -1.62 14.82
N VAL A 157 4.19 -1.66 14.51
CA VAL A 157 5.28 -1.09 15.31
C VAL A 157 6.25 -0.30 14.45
N ALA A 158 6.79 0.79 14.99
CA ALA A 158 7.78 1.63 14.33
C ALA A 158 8.86 2.09 15.32
N ALA A 159 10.05 2.42 14.81
CA ALA A 159 11.15 2.91 15.64
C ALA A 159 11.95 4.02 14.96
N ASN A 160 12.56 4.89 15.76
CA ASN A 160 13.64 5.79 15.36
C ASN A 160 14.78 5.71 16.38
N GLU A 161 15.80 6.58 16.29
CA GLU A 161 16.95 6.56 17.21
C GLU A 161 16.60 6.67 18.70
N GLN A 162 15.43 7.20 19.04
CA GLN A 162 15.06 7.58 20.42
C GLN A 162 13.76 6.95 20.91
N TYR A 163 12.83 6.60 20.02
CA TYR A 163 11.50 6.09 20.37
C TYR A 163 11.23 4.77 19.64
N PHE A 164 10.61 3.83 20.35
CA PHE A 164 9.73 2.83 19.73
C PHE A 164 8.29 3.26 19.96
N MET A 165 7.43 3.05 18.96
CA MET A 165 5.99 3.24 19.06
C MET A 165 5.28 1.98 18.56
N ALA A 166 4.17 1.64 19.19
CA ALA A 166 3.34 0.49 18.86
C ALA A 166 1.86 0.87 18.99
N ILE A 167 1.00 0.36 18.11
CA ILE A 167 -0.41 0.75 18.05
C ILE A 167 -1.37 -0.45 18.02
N THR A 168 -2.64 -0.20 18.37
CA THR A 168 -3.78 -1.11 18.15
C THR A 168 -4.78 -0.47 17.20
N LYS A 169 -5.67 -1.28 16.63
CA LYS A 169 -6.77 -0.80 15.75
C LYS A 169 -7.74 0.12 16.50
N GLU A 170 -7.92 -0.10 17.79
CA GLU A 170 -8.74 0.65 18.75
C GLU A 170 -8.10 1.99 19.18
N THR A 171 -6.98 2.34 18.54
CA THR A 171 -6.19 3.56 18.74
C THR A 171 -5.49 3.66 20.10
N ASP A 172 -5.22 2.54 20.77
CA ASP A 172 -4.18 2.54 21.81
C ASP A 172 -2.83 2.85 21.15
N ILE A 173 -2.05 3.72 21.79
CA ILE A 173 -0.71 4.10 21.39
C ILE A 173 0.22 3.83 22.57
N PHE A 174 1.26 3.04 22.32
CA PHE A 174 2.31 2.73 23.28
C PHE A 174 3.62 3.38 22.82
N ILE A 175 4.28 4.10 23.71
CA ILE A 175 5.51 4.84 23.41
C ILE A 175 6.60 4.41 24.38
N ARG A 176 7.79 4.11 23.86
CA ARG A 176 8.96 3.79 24.68
C ARG A 176 10.15 4.62 24.27
N PHE A 177 10.49 5.60 25.12
CA PHE A 177 11.69 6.41 24.97
C PHE A 177 12.93 5.63 25.44
N ARG A 178 13.83 5.33 24.51
CA ARG A 178 15.13 4.68 24.71
C ARG A 178 15.00 3.36 25.49
N ARG A 179 15.48 3.32 26.74
CA ARG A 179 15.46 2.13 27.63
C ARG A 179 14.48 2.27 28.80
N GLN A 180 13.53 3.20 28.72
CA GLN A 180 12.47 3.35 29.73
C GLN A 180 11.38 2.29 29.55
N ASN A 181 10.39 2.31 30.45
CA ASN A 181 9.17 1.53 30.31
C ASN A 181 8.30 2.11 29.18
N TRP A 182 7.35 1.31 28.70
CA TRP A 182 6.28 1.79 27.82
C TRP A 182 5.31 2.69 28.58
N THR A 183 4.95 3.82 27.99
CA THR A 183 3.75 4.60 28.34
C THR A 183 2.59 4.16 27.43
N HIS A 184 1.35 4.50 27.81
CA HIS A 184 0.13 4.14 27.10
C HIS A 184 -0.82 5.34 27.07
N SER A 185 -1.34 5.66 25.89
CA SER A 185 -2.48 6.55 25.67
C SER A 185 -3.47 5.91 24.70
N ASN A 186 -4.65 6.50 24.52
CA ASN A 186 -5.61 6.04 23.52
C ASN A 186 -6.18 7.26 22.80
N PHE A 187 -5.95 7.36 21.49
CA PHE A 187 -6.20 8.58 20.72
C PHE A 187 -7.66 9.03 20.82
N ASN A 188 -8.61 8.12 20.59
CA ASN A 188 -10.05 8.43 20.61
C ASN A 188 -10.51 8.99 21.96
N LYS A 189 -9.87 8.58 23.07
CA LYS A 189 -10.16 9.11 24.43
C LYS A 189 -9.41 10.41 24.71
N THR A 190 -8.16 10.53 24.26
CA THR A 190 -7.33 11.74 24.45
C THR A 190 -7.85 12.94 23.65
N TYR A 191 -8.43 12.72 22.48
CA TYR A 191 -8.94 13.75 21.57
C TYR A 191 -10.47 13.75 21.44
N GLU A 192 -11.19 13.21 22.43
CA GLU A 192 -12.66 13.22 22.45
C GLU A 192 -13.21 14.65 22.29
N GLY A 193 -14.08 14.86 21.31
CA GLY A 193 -14.66 16.17 20.98
C GLY A 193 -13.78 17.10 20.13
N PHE A 194 -12.52 16.75 19.87
CA PHE A 194 -11.64 17.46 18.92
C PHE A 194 -11.64 16.80 17.54
N TYR A 195 -11.62 15.46 17.50
CA TYR A 195 -11.71 14.67 16.27
C TYR A 195 -12.89 13.69 16.31
N LYS A 196 -13.29 13.18 15.14
CA LYS A 196 -14.22 12.05 15.05
C LYS A 196 -13.53 10.76 15.53
N PRO A 197 -14.27 9.78 16.08
CA PRO A 197 -13.73 8.46 16.36
C PRO A 197 -13.22 7.77 15.10
N GLN A 198 -12.03 7.17 15.21
CA GLN A 198 -11.31 6.53 14.10
C GLN A 198 -10.69 5.19 14.52
N THR A 199 -10.28 4.38 13.56
CA THR A 199 -9.40 3.23 13.75
C THR A 199 -8.02 3.53 13.19
N PHE A 200 -7.00 2.78 13.61
CA PHE A 200 -5.69 2.78 12.95
C PHE A 200 -5.45 1.49 12.14
N SER A 201 -4.64 1.60 11.09
CA SER A 201 -4.17 0.48 10.27
C SER A 201 -2.66 0.26 10.40
N MET A 202 -1.85 1.33 10.43
CA MET A 202 -0.39 1.23 10.55
C MET A 202 0.25 2.39 11.34
N ILE A 203 1.47 2.16 11.82
CA ILE A 203 2.43 3.21 12.18
C ILE A 203 3.75 2.98 11.44
N VAL A 204 4.34 4.04 10.89
CA VAL A 204 5.66 3.99 10.22
C VAL A 204 6.59 5.08 10.75
N ASN A 205 7.90 4.90 10.56
CA ASN A 205 8.89 5.93 10.81
C ASN A 205 9.51 6.47 9.50
N MET A 206 9.73 7.78 9.46
CA MET A 206 10.42 8.49 8.39
C MET A 206 11.41 9.48 9.03
N GLY A 207 12.53 8.95 9.53
CA GLY A 207 13.57 9.75 10.21
C GLY A 207 13.12 10.25 11.59
N PRO A 208 13.03 11.57 11.84
CA PRO A 208 12.55 12.07 13.13
C PRO A 208 11.05 11.79 13.35
N THR A 209 10.27 11.69 12.27
CA THR A 209 8.80 11.73 12.31
C THR A 209 8.20 10.32 12.23
N PHE A 210 7.17 10.07 13.03
CA PHE A 210 6.27 8.92 12.92
C PHE A 210 4.97 9.35 12.24
N PHE A 211 4.44 8.48 11.39
CA PHE A 211 3.14 8.66 10.74
C PHE A 211 2.22 7.50 11.11
N VAL A 212 0.96 7.80 11.43
CA VAL A 212 -0.11 6.82 11.65
C VAL A 212 -1.16 7.01 10.56
N VAL A 213 -1.61 5.88 10.00
CA VAL A 213 -2.72 5.81 9.04
C VAL A 213 -3.94 5.22 9.74
N GLY A 214 -5.13 5.72 9.37
CA GLY A 214 -6.40 5.27 9.91
C GLY A 214 -7.59 5.66 9.04
N GLN A 215 -8.78 5.24 9.47
CA GLN A 215 -10.06 5.57 8.85
C GLN A 215 -11.09 5.98 9.91
N LEU A 216 -12.07 6.81 9.56
CA LEU A 216 -13.16 7.17 10.46
C LEU A 216 -14.08 5.97 10.72
N VAL A 217 -14.52 5.76 11.96
CA VAL A 217 -15.40 4.63 12.34
C VAL A 217 -16.76 4.66 11.63
N ASP A 218 -17.19 5.83 11.16
CA ASP A 218 -18.44 6.02 10.40
C ASP A 218 -18.24 5.99 8.87
N ASN A 219 -17.03 5.69 8.38
CA ASN A 219 -16.62 5.68 6.97
C ASN A 219 -17.00 6.96 6.19
N SER A 220 -17.17 8.10 6.87
CA SER A 220 -17.73 9.33 6.28
C SER A 220 -16.70 10.28 5.66
N GLY A 221 -15.50 9.80 5.36
CA GLY A 221 -14.38 10.59 4.85
C GLY A 221 -13.25 9.72 4.33
N GLY A 222 -12.29 10.35 3.66
CA GLY A 222 -11.08 9.69 3.14
C GLY A 222 -10.10 9.22 4.22
N PRO A 223 -8.92 8.74 3.81
CA PRO A 223 -7.95 8.15 4.71
C PRO A 223 -7.33 9.24 5.60
N LEU A 224 -7.25 8.97 6.90
CA LEU A 224 -6.73 9.91 7.87
C LEU A 224 -5.27 9.57 8.17
N ILE A 225 -4.40 10.55 7.96
CA ILE A 225 -2.96 10.45 8.24
C ILE A 225 -2.64 11.48 9.31
N MET A 226 -1.93 11.06 10.35
CA MET A 226 -1.40 11.96 11.38
C MET A 226 0.08 11.75 11.57
N TYR A 227 0.78 12.79 12.02
CA TYR A 227 2.21 12.74 12.26
C TYR A 227 2.60 13.32 13.63
N THR A 228 3.76 12.88 14.12
CA THR A 228 4.37 13.30 15.39
C THR A 228 5.87 13.03 15.39
N GLU A 229 6.65 13.73 16.20
CA GLU A 229 8.06 13.38 16.46
C GLU A 229 8.23 12.57 17.77
N GLN A 230 7.22 12.59 18.65
CA GLN A 230 7.36 12.14 20.05
C GLN A 230 6.16 11.35 20.60
N GLY A 231 5.01 11.33 19.88
CA GLY A 231 3.82 10.57 20.26
C GLY A 231 2.87 11.27 21.24
N GLU A 232 3.31 12.36 21.89
CA GLU A 232 2.48 13.14 22.83
C GLU A 232 1.40 13.99 22.13
N VAL A 233 1.71 14.52 20.94
CA VAL A 233 0.81 15.34 20.13
C VAL A 233 0.81 14.84 18.69
N TRP A 234 -0.37 14.61 18.14
CA TRP A 234 -0.60 14.15 16.77
C TRP A 234 -1.23 15.26 15.94
N ILE A 235 -0.69 15.50 14.75
CA ILE A 235 -1.12 16.56 13.83
C ILE A 235 -1.66 15.92 12.55
N PRO A 236 -2.89 16.22 12.09
CA PRO A 236 -3.44 15.65 10.86
C PRO A 236 -2.82 16.27 9.61
N MET A 237 -2.58 15.43 8.60
CA MET A 237 -2.22 15.86 7.25
C MET A 237 -3.50 16.06 6.41
N ASN A 238 -3.63 17.19 5.73
CA ASN A 238 -4.83 17.53 4.98
C ASN A 238 -4.72 17.16 3.51
N LEU A 239 -5.52 16.18 3.06
CA LEU A 239 -5.73 15.84 1.65
C LEU A 239 -6.93 16.63 1.10
N LEU A 240 -6.73 17.91 0.74
CA LEU A 240 -7.82 18.76 0.24
C LEU A 240 -8.12 18.53 -1.24
N MET A 241 -7.08 18.44 -2.07
CA MET A 241 -7.22 18.14 -3.50
C MET A 241 -6.18 17.11 -3.96
N ILE A 242 -6.61 16.20 -4.83
CA ILE A 242 -5.79 15.17 -5.47
C ILE A 242 -5.92 15.36 -6.99
N ASN A 243 -4.79 15.31 -7.70
CA ASN A 243 -4.66 15.59 -9.14
C ASN A 243 -5.06 17.00 -9.61
N GLY A 244 -5.70 17.80 -8.76
CA GLY A 244 -6.25 19.13 -9.04
C GLY A 244 -7.74 19.23 -8.70
N GLU A 245 -8.39 18.10 -8.40
CA GLU A 245 -9.80 18.00 -8.03
C GLU A 245 -9.96 17.89 -6.51
N ALA A 246 -11.07 18.42 -5.98
CA ALA A 246 -11.39 18.29 -4.56
C ALA A 246 -11.72 16.84 -4.19
N LEU A 247 -11.27 16.39 -3.02
CA LEU A 247 -11.56 15.04 -2.52
C LEU A 247 -13.05 14.92 -2.15
N ASP A 248 -13.87 14.43 -3.07
CA ASP A 248 -15.28 14.12 -2.83
C ASP A 248 -15.45 12.81 -2.04
N LEU A 249 -16.55 12.70 -1.30
CA LEU A 249 -16.89 11.54 -0.49
C LEU A 249 -17.27 10.29 -1.32
N SER A 250 -17.45 10.43 -2.63
CA SER A 250 -17.54 9.29 -3.56
C SER A 250 -16.18 8.68 -3.92
N PHE A 251 -15.07 9.39 -3.68
CA PHE A 251 -13.74 8.94 -4.04
C PHE A 251 -13.17 7.99 -2.98
N SER A 252 -13.38 6.69 -3.18
CA SER A 252 -12.72 5.67 -2.37
C SER A 252 -11.20 5.76 -2.54
N LEU A 253 -10.51 5.89 -1.42
CA LEU A 253 -9.06 5.89 -1.31
C LEU A 253 -8.69 5.31 0.06
N ASP A 254 -8.08 4.13 0.05
CA ASP A 254 -7.54 3.47 1.23
C ASP A 254 -6.01 3.42 1.12
N ILE A 255 -5.33 3.66 2.23
CA ILE A 255 -3.86 3.69 2.29
C ILE A 255 -3.40 2.42 3.01
N LYS A 256 -2.68 1.59 2.26
CA LYS A 256 -2.17 0.30 2.72
C LYS A 256 -0.79 0.45 3.37
N SER A 257 0.06 1.26 2.76
CA SER A 257 1.39 1.58 3.29
C SER A 257 1.87 2.98 2.92
N LEU A 258 2.88 3.47 3.65
CA LEU A 258 3.52 4.77 3.50
C LEU A 258 5.04 4.63 3.35
N GLY A 259 5.56 5.08 2.21
CA GLY A 259 7.00 5.17 1.92
C GLY A 259 7.47 6.62 1.82
N TYR A 260 8.79 6.84 1.77
CA TYR A 260 9.37 8.16 1.53
C TYR A 260 10.63 8.06 0.67
N ASP A 261 10.92 9.10 -0.11
CA ASP A 261 12.13 9.23 -0.92
C ASP A 261 12.78 10.61 -0.76
N SER A 262 13.64 10.99 -1.71
CA SER A 262 14.30 12.31 -1.78
C SER A 262 13.36 13.49 -2.09
N LEU A 263 12.13 13.23 -2.55
CA LEU A 263 11.15 14.23 -2.99
C LEU A 263 9.93 14.33 -2.06
N GLY A 264 9.73 13.36 -1.17
CA GLY A 264 8.71 13.41 -0.11
C GLY A 264 8.04 12.07 0.17
N ILE A 265 6.88 12.13 0.80
CA ILE A 265 6.08 10.96 1.19
C ILE A 265 5.33 10.41 -0.03
N LEU A 266 5.18 9.09 -0.09
CA LEU A 266 4.29 8.37 -0.98
C LEU A 266 3.39 7.40 -0.18
N ALA A 267 2.20 7.10 -0.69
CA ALA A 267 1.36 6.02 -0.18
C ALA A 267 1.07 4.96 -1.26
N ALA A 268 1.19 3.68 -0.89
CA ALA A 268 0.55 2.60 -1.62
C ALA A 268 -0.94 2.58 -1.27
N CYS A 269 -1.78 2.62 -2.30
CA CYS A 269 -3.23 2.72 -2.17
C CYS A 269 -3.96 1.54 -2.83
N ASP A 270 -5.21 1.37 -2.42
CA ASP A 270 -6.15 0.46 -3.08
C ASP A 270 -6.29 0.72 -4.59
N GLN A 271 -6.77 -0.29 -5.30
CA GLN A 271 -6.99 -0.33 -6.75
C GLN A 271 -5.71 -0.15 -7.58
N GLY A 272 -4.52 -0.37 -7.01
CA GLY A 272 -3.25 -0.34 -7.74
C GLY A 272 -2.64 1.06 -7.90
N ARG A 273 -2.89 1.94 -6.94
CA ARG A 273 -2.62 3.39 -7.02
C ARG A 273 -1.48 3.84 -6.10
N LEU A 274 -0.80 4.91 -6.47
CA LEU A 274 0.33 5.49 -5.75
C LEU A 274 0.08 7.00 -5.53
N LEU A 275 -0.05 7.44 -4.29
CA LEU A 275 -0.27 8.85 -3.94
C LEU A 275 1.05 9.51 -3.54
N ARG A 276 1.54 10.47 -4.34
CA ARG A 276 2.60 11.40 -3.97
C ARG A 276 2.03 12.57 -3.18
N PHE A 277 2.58 12.80 -1.99
CA PHE A 277 2.27 13.99 -1.20
C PHE A 277 3.09 15.20 -1.68
N SER A 278 2.59 16.40 -1.44
CA SER A 278 3.24 17.67 -1.79
C SER A 278 3.15 18.60 -0.59
N GLU A 279 4.13 19.49 -0.41
CA GLU A 279 4.05 20.60 0.56
C GLU A 279 2.85 21.52 0.27
N CYS A 280 2.44 21.60 -1.00
CA CYS A 280 1.19 22.19 -1.40
C CYS A 280 0.03 21.21 -1.11
N VAL A 281 -0.77 21.51 -0.09
CA VAL A 281 -1.97 20.73 0.34
C VAL A 281 -3.09 20.60 -0.71
N THR A 282 -2.92 21.27 -1.86
CA THR A 282 -3.82 21.23 -3.03
C THR A 282 -3.15 20.68 -4.28
N CYS A 283 -1.92 20.16 -4.18
CA CYS A 283 -1.11 19.68 -5.29
C CYS A 283 -0.71 18.19 -5.16
N HIS A 284 -1.39 17.43 -4.31
CA HIS A 284 -1.16 15.98 -4.21
C HIS A 284 -1.45 15.29 -5.55
N LYS A 285 -0.68 14.26 -5.89
CA LYS A 285 -0.81 13.55 -7.17
C LYS A 285 -1.00 12.06 -6.95
N LEU A 286 -2.03 11.49 -7.57
CA LEU A 286 -2.36 10.07 -7.51
C LEU A 286 -2.15 9.46 -8.89
N TYR A 287 -1.33 8.41 -8.94
CA TYR A 287 -0.91 7.74 -10.15
C TYR A 287 -1.43 6.30 -10.17
N GLN A 288 -1.88 5.84 -11.34
CA GLN A 288 -2.30 4.47 -11.55
C GLN A 288 -1.09 3.63 -12.01
N ILE A 289 -0.69 2.65 -11.19
CA ILE A 289 0.56 1.89 -11.37
C ILE A 289 0.30 0.46 -11.86
N THR A 290 -0.84 -0.12 -11.50
CA THR A 290 -1.20 -1.49 -11.86
C THR A 290 -2.71 -1.70 -11.78
N ASP A 291 -3.18 -2.86 -12.24
CA ASP A 291 -4.55 -3.35 -12.03
C ASP A 291 -4.68 -4.23 -10.77
N GLN A 292 -3.56 -4.50 -10.10
CA GLN A 292 -3.49 -5.32 -8.88
C GLN A 292 -3.58 -4.44 -7.63
N GLU A 293 -4.27 -4.90 -6.59
CA GLU A 293 -4.25 -4.25 -5.28
C GLU A 293 -2.80 -4.22 -4.75
N LEU A 294 -2.27 -3.03 -4.44
CA LEU A 294 -1.00 -2.92 -3.72
C LEU A 294 -1.23 -3.22 -2.23
N THR A 295 -0.21 -3.77 -1.57
CA THR A 295 -0.20 -4.03 -0.13
C THR A 295 0.86 -3.19 0.57
N ASP A 296 2.04 -3.04 -0.02
CA ASP A 296 3.16 -2.31 0.60
C ASP A 296 4.04 -1.56 -0.41
N ILE A 297 4.81 -0.58 0.10
CA ILE A 297 5.79 0.23 -0.63
C ILE A 297 7.06 0.46 0.19
N THR A 298 8.20 0.10 -0.38
CA THR A 298 9.53 0.26 0.22
C THR A 298 10.40 1.17 -0.62
N TYR A 299 11.14 2.09 -0.01
CA TYR A 299 12.19 2.86 -0.69
C TYR A 299 13.58 2.31 -0.38
N GLY A 300 14.43 2.23 -1.40
CA GLY A 300 15.82 1.76 -1.29
C GLY A 300 16.66 2.21 -2.48
N ASN A 301 17.77 2.90 -2.21
CA ASN A 301 18.78 3.29 -3.21
C ASN A 301 18.18 3.92 -4.51
N GLY A 302 17.31 4.93 -4.36
CA GLY A 302 16.68 5.64 -5.49
C GLY A 302 15.53 4.90 -6.18
N LYS A 303 15.20 3.68 -5.73
CA LYS A 303 14.08 2.88 -6.23
C LYS A 303 12.96 2.78 -5.19
N LEU A 304 11.73 2.75 -5.68
CA LEU A 304 10.55 2.31 -4.95
C LEU A 304 10.22 0.90 -5.41
N LEU A 305 10.22 -0.06 -4.50
CA LEU A 305 9.50 -1.31 -4.71
C LEU A 305 8.05 -1.09 -4.25
N VAL A 306 7.08 -1.40 -5.12
CA VAL A 306 5.69 -1.62 -4.72
C VAL A 306 5.36 -3.10 -4.86
N VAL A 307 4.59 -3.65 -3.92
CA VAL A 307 4.17 -5.07 -3.93
C VAL A 307 2.65 -5.19 -3.71
N GLY A 308 2.07 -6.35 -4.05
CA GLY A 308 0.62 -6.53 -3.99
C GLY A 308 0.09 -7.97 -4.14
N LYS A 309 -1.23 -8.03 -4.32
CA LYS A 309 -1.99 -9.27 -4.62
C LYS A 309 -1.45 -9.98 -5.87
N ASN A 310 -1.69 -11.29 -5.95
CA ASN A 310 -1.19 -12.20 -6.99
C ASN A 310 0.36 -12.22 -7.12
N PHE A 311 1.06 -11.85 -6.04
CA PHE A 311 2.52 -11.64 -6.00
C PHE A 311 3.00 -10.61 -7.04
N TYR A 312 2.19 -9.59 -7.29
CA TYR A 312 2.58 -8.44 -8.10
C TYR A 312 3.74 -7.69 -7.43
N TYR A 313 4.70 -7.24 -8.24
CA TYR A 313 5.68 -6.24 -7.84
C TYR A 313 5.99 -5.27 -8.98
N ASP A 314 6.50 -4.09 -8.65
CA ASP A 314 7.11 -3.17 -9.61
C ASP A 314 8.26 -2.39 -8.98
N LEU A 315 9.31 -2.12 -9.77
CA LEU A 315 10.52 -1.44 -9.30
C LEU A 315 10.70 -0.09 -10.00
N ILE A 316 10.06 0.92 -9.43
CA ILE A 316 9.88 2.26 -10.00
C ILE A 316 11.06 3.16 -9.63
N THR A 317 11.53 3.99 -10.56
CA THR A 317 12.54 5.02 -10.26
C THR A 317 11.86 6.25 -9.63
N SER A 318 12.19 6.54 -8.37
CA SER A 318 11.47 7.50 -7.52
C SER A 318 11.24 8.89 -8.15
N GLU A 319 12.27 9.40 -8.84
CA GLU A 319 12.27 10.71 -9.47
C GLU A 319 11.36 10.76 -10.71
N THR A 320 11.16 9.61 -11.38
CA THR A 320 10.40 9.51 -12.64
C THR A 320 8.88 9.55 -12.43
N VAL A 321 8.42 9.31 -11.20
CA VAL A 321 7.01 9.38 -10.80
C VAL A 321 6.40 10.77 -11.08
N GLY A 322 7.22 11.82 -11.11
CA GLY A 322 6.78 13.20 -11.36
C GLY A 322 6.54 13.57 -12.84
N TYR A 323 6.93 12.75 -13.81
CA TYR A 323 6.91 13.10 -15.25
C TYR A 323 5.53 12.89 -15.89
N GLN A 324 4.48 13.38 -15.23
CA GLN A 324 3.09 13.10 -15.59
C GLN A 324 2.42 14.31 -16.25
N ILE A 325 1.85 14.08 -17.43
CA ILE A 325 1.27 15.11 -18.31
C ILE A 325 -0.25 14.97 -18.36
N GLN A 326 -0.96 16.05 -18.68
CA GLN A 326 -2.42 16.07 -18.75
C GLN A 326 -2.86 16.18 -20.21
N ALA A 327 -4.00 15.59 -20.58
CA ALA A 327 -4.45 15.52 -21.98
C ALA A 327 -4.51 16.89 -22.69
N GLU A 328 -4.93 17.96 -22.01
CA GLU A 328 -4.96 19.32 -22.60
C GLU A 328 -3.55 19.91 -22.79
N GLN A 329 -2.53 19.41 -22.10
CA GLN A 329 -1.14 19.76 -22.34
C GLN A 329 -0.58 18.92 -23.50
N VAL A 330 -0.82 17.59 -23.48
CA VAL A 330 -0.49 16.67 -24.59
C VAL A 330 -0.97 17.20 -25.95
N LEU A 331 -2.20 17.70 -26.08
CA LEU A 331 -2.67 18.29 -27.35
C LEU A 331 -1.78 19.42 -27.86
N LYS A 332 -1.31 20.30 -26.98
CA LYS A 332 -0.46 21.45 -27.34
C LYS A 332 0.94 20.98 -27.74
N ASP A 333 1.43 19.93 -27.11
CA ASP A 333 2.78 19.41 -27.36
C ASP A 333 2.80 18.54 -28.63
N LEU A 334 1.70 17.83 -28.94
CA LEU A 334 1.46 17.22 -30.26
C LEU A 334 1.43 18.27 -31.38
N GLU A 335 0.76 19.43 -31.17
CA GLU A 335 0.81 20.56 -32.13
C GLU A 335 2.24 21.11 -32.32
N ASN A 336 3.12 20.95 -31.33
CA ASN A 336 4.54 21.32 -31.39
C ASN A 336 5.47 20.20 -31.93
N GLY A 337 4.95 19.00 -32.21
CA GLY A 337 5.69 17.88 -32.78
C GLY A 337 6.13 16.78 -31.80
N ALA A 338 5.58 16.73 -30.58
CA ALA A 338 5.73 15.58 -29.70
C ALA A 338 5.12 14.31 -30.33
N ILE A 339 5.57 13.14 -29.88
CA ILE A 339 5.11 11.83 -30.36
C ILE A 339 4.41 11.08 -29.22
N ILE A 340 3.12 10.83 -29.39
CA ILE A 340 2.34 9.99 -28.47
C ILE A 340 2.43 8.50 -28.83
N ILE A 341 2.76 7.67 -27.85
CA ILE A 341 3.08 6.25 -28.01
C ILE A 341 2.14 5.41 -27.13
N ASP A 342 1.43 4.50 -27.78
CA ASP A 342 0.56 3.50 -27.17
C ASP A 342 1.36 2.24 -26.83
N VAL A 343 1.48 1.94 -25.53
CA VAL A 343 2.28 0.79 -25.05
C VAL A 343 1.43 -0.40 -24.60
N ARG A 344 0.14 -0.43 -25.00
CA ARG A 344 -0.77 -1.57 -24.79
C ARG A 344 -0.46 -2.75 -25.72
N THR A 345 -1.11 -3.88 -25.48
CA THR A 345 -1.19 -4.96 -26.47
C THR A 345 -2.00 -4.53 -27.71
N ALA A 346 -1.79 -5.21 -28.84
CA ALA A 346 -2.58 -4.96 -30.05
C ALA A 346 -4.09 -5.26 -29.87
N GLU A 347 -4.43 -6.22 -28.99
CA GLU A 347 -5.81 -6.61 -28.69
C GLU A 347 -6.55 -5.50 -27.94
N GLU A 348 -5.93 -4.90 -26.91
CA GLU A 348 -6.48 -3.72 -26.22
C GLU A 348 -6.63 -2.52 -27.16
N ARG A 349 -5.66 -2.29 -28.04
CA ARG A 349 -5.69 -1.20 -29.02
C ARG A 349 -6.86 -1.34 -30.00
N PHE A 350 -7.14 -2.57 -30.45
CA PHE A 350 -8.25 -2.88 -31.35
C PHE A 350 -9.62 -2.83 -30.65
N SER A 351 -9.70 -3.34 -29.41
CA SER A 351 -10.97 -3.49 -28.68
C SER A 351 -11.46 -2.23 -27.95
N ALA A 352 -10.55 -1.40 -27.43
CA ALA A 352 -10.90 -0.17 -26.71
C ALA A 352 -10.65 1.11 -27.51
N GLY A 353 -10.19 1.00 -28.76
CA GLY A 353 -9.75 2.15 -29.56
C GLY A 353 -8.42 2.74 -29.09
N TYR A 354 -8.00 3.83 -29.70
CA TYR A 354 -6.69 4.46 -29.47
C TYR A 354 -6.70 5.97 -29.70
N ILE A 355 -5.74 6.69 -29.10
CA ILE A 355 -5.56 8.12 -29.33
C ILE A 355 -5.10 8.35 -30.77
N SER A 356 -5.76 9.25 -31.50
CA SER A 356 -5.45 9.58 -32.90
C SER A 356 -3.95 9.89 -33.08
N GLU A 357 -3.41 9.55 -34.25
CA GLU A 357 -2.00 9.67 -34.63
C GLU A 357 -0.98 8.90 -33.75
N SER A 358 -1.40 8.23 -32.66
CA SER A 358 -0.46 7.53 -31.77
C SER A 358 0.24 6.33 -32.40
N ILE A 359 1.56 6.26 -32.22
CA ILE A 359 2.40 5.14 -32.66
C ILE A 359 2.19 3.95 -31.72
N HIS A 360 2.00 2.75 -32.26
CA HIS A 360 1.86 1.53 -31.44
C HIS A 360 3.21 0.81 -31.26
N ILE A 361 3.70 0.79 -30.03
CA ILE A 361 4.90 0.05 -29.60
C ILE A 361 4.58 -0.59 -28.23
N PRO A 362 4.13 -1.86 -28.19
CA PRO A 362 3.87 -2.57 -26.94
C PRO A 362 5.06 -2.48 -25.97
N LEU A 363 4.80 -2.35 -24.65
CA LEU A 363 5.87 -2.18 -23.65
C LEU A 363 7.02 -3.18 -23.78
N SER A 364 6.71 -4.44 -24.10
CA SER A 364 7.68 -5.53 -24.30
C SER A 364 8.64 -5.33 -25.48
N GLU A 365 8.37 -4.36 -26.36
CA GLU A 365 9.14 -4.08 -27.58
C GLU A 365 9.82 -2.69 -27.54
N ILE A 366 9.56 -1.87 -26.52
CA ILE A 366 10.05 -0.48 -26.42
C ILE A 366 11.59 -0.42 -26.49
N ILE A 367 12.29 -1.34 -25.83
CA ILE A 367 13.76 -1.37 -25.77
C ILE A 367 14.38 -1.41 -27.18
N ASP A 368 13.83 -2.25 -28.06
CA ASP A 368 14.37 -2.48 -29.41
C ASP A 368 13.76 -1.53 -30.45
N ARG A 369 12.45 -1.26 -30.38
CA ARG A 369 11.71 -0.52 -31.42
C ARG A 369 11.68 0.99 -31.23
N LEU A 370 11.83 1.52 -30.01
CA LEU A 370 11.81 2.97 -29.80
C LEU A 370 13.00 3.67 -30.52
N PRO A 371 14.25 3.19 -30.41
CA PRO A 371 15.38 3.76 -31.15
C PRO A 371 15.30 3.58 -32.68
N GLU A 372 14.57 2.58 -33.17
CA GLU A 372 14.32 2.39 -34.61
C GLU A 372 13.33 3.43 -35.15
N ILE A 373 12.25 3.69 -34.41
CA ILE A 373 11.12 4.50 -34.88
C ILE A 373 11.31 5.99 -34.57
N VAL A 374 11.92 6.33 -33.43
CA VAL A 374 12.19 7.72 -33.03
C VAL A 374 13.68 7.88 -32.68
N PRO A 375 14.60 7.91 -33.67
CA PRO A 375 16.04 7.89 -33.42
C PRO A 375 16.65 9.19 -32.85
N ASP A 376 15.86 10.26 -32.69
CA ASP A 376 16.31 11.52 -32.07
C ASP A 376 15.86 11.57 -30.60
N THR A 377 16.84 11.54 -29.68
CA THR A 377 16.62 11.53 -28.23
C THR A 377 16.07 12.84 -27.66
N GLN A 378 16.11 13.92 -28.44
CA GLN A 378 15.50 15.20 -28.08
C GLN A 378 14.04 15.32 -28.51
N THR A 379 13.49 14.28 -29.15
CA THR A 379 12.04 14.22 -29.46
C THR A 379 11.25 14.10 -28.16
N GLU A 380 10.22 14.91 -28.00
CA GLU A 380 9.29 14.80 -26.87
C GLU A 380 8.40 13.57 -27.04
N LEU A 381 8.46 12.63 -26.08
CA LEU A 381 7.70 11.38 -26.10
C LEU A 381 6.61 11.37 -25.03
N ILE A 382 5.40 10.98 -25.39
CA ILE A 382 4.25 10.94 -24.50
C ILE A 382 3.72 9.50 -24.49
N PHE A 383 3.99 8.75 -23.42
CA PHE A 383 3.53 7.37 -23.28
C PHE A 383 2.14 7.31 -22.65
N TYR A 384 1.28 6.43 -23.18
CA TYR A 384 0.02 6.04 -22.53
C TYR A 384 -0.22 4.55 -22.63
N CYS A 385 -1.04 4.00 -21.73
CA CYS A 385 -1.51 2.63 -21.83
C CYS A 385 -3.00 2.52 -21.43
N SER A 386 -3.46 1.37 -20.93
CA SER A 386 -4.83 1.27 -20.41
C SER A 386 -5.02 2.10 -19.14
N LYS A 387 -4.01 2.11 -18.25
CA LYS A 387 -4.09 2.64 -16.87
C LYS A 387 -2.73 3.11 -16.29
N GLY A 388 -1.94 3.90 -17.02
CA GLY A 388 -0.67 4.50 -16.56
C GLY A 388 0.54 3.58 -16.30
N GLY A 389 0.35 2.42 -15.67
CA GLY A 389 1.43 1.55 -15.16
C GLY A 389 2.43 1.04 -16.19
N ARG A 390 2.00 0.76 -17.42
CA ARG A 390 2.91 0.38 -18.51
C ARG A 390 3.58 1.58 -19.17
N ALA A 391 2.90 2.72 -19.20
CA ALA A 391 3.47 3.98 -19.70
C ALA A 391 4.57 4.52 -18.77
N GLN A 392 4.45 4.33 -17.45
CA GLN A 392 5.54 4.65 -16.50
C GLN A 392 6.80 3.82 -16.81
N ARG A 393 6.64 2.51 -17.02
CA ARG A 393 7.76 1.64 -17.39
C ARG A 393 8.36 2.00 -18.76
N ALA A 394 7.54 2.36 -19.75
CA ALA A 394 8.03 2.82 -21.05
C ALA A 394 8.83 4.13 -20.94
N LEU A 395 8.38 5.06 -20.09
CA LEU A 395 9.09 6.29 -19.76
C LEU A 395 10.45 6.00 -19.10
N GLU A 396 10.50 5.11 -18.11
CA GLU A 396 11.77 4.72 -17.47
C GLU A 396 12.74 4.04 -18.44
N ILE A 397 12.24 3.23 -19.36
CA ILE A 397 13.05 2.64 -20.44
C ILE A 397 13.57 3.74 -21.39
N ALA A 398 12.75 4.73 -21.74
CA ALA A 398 13.16 5.83 -22.60
C ALA A 398 14.25 6.71 -21.94
N LEU A 399 14.12 7.03 -20.64
CA LEU A 399 15.21 7.68 -19.89
C LEU A 399 16.50 6.85 -19.92
N ALA A 400 16.41 5.53 -19.74
CA ALA A 400 17.56 4.62 -19.78
C ALA A 400 18.19 4.48 -21.18
N LEU A 401 17.41 4.68 -22.25
CA LEU A 401 17.88 4.77 -23.64
C LEU A 401 18.47 6.15 -23.99
N GLY A 402 18.30 7.16 -23.13
CA GLY A 402 18.86 8.50 -23.27
C GLY A 402 17.91 9.57 -23.81
N TYR A 403 16.61 9.33 -23.87
CA TYR A 403 15.61 10.37 -24.21
C TYR A 403 15.44 11.33 -23.03
N GLU A 404 15.49 12.64 -23.28
CA GLU A 404 15.44 13.65 -22.21
C GLU A 404 14.02 14.20 -21.95
N LEU A 405 13.18 14.28 -22.98
CA LEU A 405 11.83 14.84 -22.93
C LEU A 405 10.80 13.70 -23.01
N VAL A 406 10.42 13.14 -21.87
CA VAL A 406 9.54 11.97 -21.80
C VAL A 406 8.46 12.14 -20.74
N TYR A 407 7.21 11.80 -21.08
CA TYR A 407 6.05 12.04 -20.23
C TYR A 407 5.08 10.86 -20.22
N ASN A 408 4.37 10.69 -19.10
CA ASN A 408 3.35 9.69 -18.90
C ASN A 408 1.98 10.38 -18.85
N LEU A 409 1.13 10.12 -19.85
CA LEU A 409 -0.25 10.62 -19.89
C LEU A 409 -1.19 9.80 -18.99
N GLY A 410 -0.78 8.57 -18.61
CA GLY A 410 -1.59 7.68 -17.80
C GLY A 410 -2.30 6.60 -18.63
N GLY A 411 -3.58 6.42 -18.35
CA GLY A 411 -4.49 5.52 -19.05
C GLY A 411 -5.21 6.17 -20.23
N LEU A 412 -5.86 5.35 -21.06
CA LEU A 412 -6.74 5.86 -22.13
C LEU A 412 -7.96 6.60 -21.55
N THR A 413 -8.33 6.32 -20.30
CA THR A 413 -9.35 7.06 -19.54
C THR A 413 -8.95 8.49 -19.21
N ASP A 414 -7.64 8.77 -19.16
CA ASP A 414 -7.10 10.08 -18.78
C ASP A 414 -6.99 11.01 -20.01
N TRP A 415 -7.30 10.47 -21.19
CA TRP A 415 -7.47 11.18 -22.46
C TRP A 415 -8.91 11.66 -22.63
N SER A 416 -9.19 12.90 -22.22
CA SER A 416 -10.54 13.51 -22.24
C SER A 416 -11.09 13.86 -23.64
N TYR A 417 -10.54 13.30 -24.72
CA TYR A 417 -10.91 13.61 -26.11
C TYR A 417 -11.27 12.34 -26.89
N ASN A 418 -11.67 12.50 -28.15
CA ASN A 418 -12.05 11.38 -29.00
C ASN A 418 -10.88 10.37 -29.18
N VAL A 419 -11.26 9.11 -29.26
CA VAL A 419 -10.39 7.98 -29.64
C VAL A 419 -10.86 7.42 -30.99
N GLU A 420 -9.92 6.95 -31.80
CA GLU A 420 -10.22 6.21 -33.02
C GLU A 420 -10.55 4.75 -32.71
N THR A 421 -11.48 4.18 -33.47
CA THR A 421 -11.79 2.74 -33.45
C THR A 421 -11.39 2.12 -34.78
N SER A 422 -10.95 0.85 -34.75
CA SER A 422 -10.46 0.12 -35.91
C SER A 422 -11.55 -0.41 -36.87
N GLU A 423 -12.75 0.15 -36.85
CA GLU A 423 -13.84 -0.14 -37.79
C GLU A 423 -13.79 0.73 -39.09
N GLY A 424 -12.66 1.43 -39.32
CA GLY A 424 -12.52 2.48 -40.34
C GLY A 424 -11.72 2.15 -41.61
N PHE A 425 -11.34 0.89 -41.85
CA PHE A 425 -10.52 0.45 -43.02
C PHE A 425 -11.09 -0.80 -43.72
#